data_AF-A0A416Y1A3-F1
#
_entry.id   AF-A0A416Y1A3-F1
#
_cell.length_a   1.000
_cell.length_b   1.000
_cell.length_c   1.000
_cell.angle_alpha   90.00
_cell.angle_beta   90.00
_cell.angle_gamma   90.00
#
_symmetry.space_group_name_H-M   'P 1'
#
loop_
_entity.id
_entity.type
_entity.pdbx_description
1 polymer ?
#
loop_
_entity_poly.entity_id
_entity_poly.type
_entity_poly.pdbx_seq_one_letter_code
_entity_poly.pdbx_strand_id
1 'polypeptide(L)'
;MREEKTKYYVIKEKAVPEVLLKVIEAKRLMDMQELTVQQATEKAGISRSSFYKYKDDILPFHDNAKGKTITFILQMDDEPGLLSDVLKIIAEFHGNILTIHQTIPLNGVASLTISVDIAEDRGDASEMINEIESRQGVHYFKILGQES
;
A
#
# COMPACT_ATOMS: atom_id res chain seq x y z
N MET A 1 -18.91 -12.18 18.27
CA MET A 1 -17.44 -12.34 18.22
C MET A 1 -16.83 -10.96 18.35
N ARG A 2 -15.89 -10.73 19.27
CA ARG A 2 -15.19 -9.43 19.35
C ARG A 2 -14.26 -9.35 18.13
N GLU A 3 -14.46 -8.36 17.27
CA GLU A 3 -13.46 -7.97 16.29
C GLU A 3 -12.23 -7.48 17.05
N GLU A 4 -11.17 -8.29 17.11
CA GLU A 4 -9.88 -7.80 17.55
C GLU A 4 -9.40 -6.78 16.51
N LYS A 5 -9.31 -5.51 16.92
CA LYS A 5 -8.78 -4.45 16.06
C LYS A 5 -7.31 -4.74 15.76
N THR A 6 -7.03 -5.27 14.57
CA THR A 6 -5.67 -5.37 14.02
C THR A 6 -5.09 -3.96 13.89
N LYS A 7 -4.05 -3.65 14.67
CA LYS A 7 -3.32 -2.38 14.62
C LYS A 7 -2.05 -2.57 13.80
N TYR A 8 -1.81 -1.66 12.86
CA TYR A 8 -0.58 -1.64 12.06
C TYR A 8 0.44 -0.69 12.67
N TYR A 9 1.72 -1.03 12.56
CA TYR A 9 2.83 -0.22 13.05
C TYR A 9 3.84 -0.01 11.93
N VAL A 10 4.24 1.24 11.70
CA VAL A 10 5.33 1.58 10.78
C VAL A 10 6.61 1.71 11.60
N ILE A 11 7.62 0.92 11.27
CA ILE A 11 8.92 0.93 11.93
C ILE A 11 10.04 1.08 10.91
N LYS A 12 11.12 1.76 11.27
CA LYS A 12 12.32 1.83 10.43
C LYS A 12 12.98 0.45 10.37
N GLU A 13 13.56 0.10 9.23
CA GLU A 13 14.22 -1.20 9.01
C GLU A 13 15.21 -1.57 10.13
N LYS A 14 16.01 -0.60 10.61
CA LYS A 14 16.95 -0.81 11.74
C LYS A 14 16.32 -1.30 13.04
N ALA A 15 15.02 -1.12 13.22
CA ALA A 15 14.25 -1.57 14.38
C ALA A 15 13.53 -2.90 14.11
N VAL A 16 13.56 -3.42 12.88
CA VAL A 16 12.98 -4.70 12.51
C VAL A 16 13.95 -5.81 12.93
N PRO A 17 13.51 -6.80 13.72
CA PRO A 17 14.32 -7.96 14.04
C PRO A 17 14.81 -8.71 12.78
N GLU A 18 16.05 -9.17 12.79
CA GLU A 18 16.69 -9.88 11.66
C GLU A 18 15.84 -11.07 11.16
N VAL A 19 15.20 -11.80 12.07
CA VAL A 19 14.32 -12.93 11.71
C VAL A 19 13.18 -12.48 10.80
N LEU A 20 12.60 -11.30 11.02
CA LEU A 20 11.52 -10.78 10.20
C LEU A 20 12.02 -10.28 8.84
N LEU A 21 13.22 -9.69 8.79
CA LEU A 21 13.88 -9.34 7.53
C LEU A 21 14.13 -10.59 6.67
N LYS A 22 14.57 -11.69 7.28
CA LYS A 22 14.77 -12.97 6.58
C LYS A 22 13.46 -13.61 6.09
N VAL A 23 12.33 -13.36 6.76
CA VAL A 23 11.01 -13.78 6.26
C VAL A 23 10.65 -13.03 4.99
N ILE A 24 10.88 -11.70 4.96
CA ILE A 24 10.67 -10.89 3.75
C ILE A 24 11.55 -11.40 2.62
N GLU A 25 12.83 -11.66 2.89
CA GLU A 25 13.76 -12.17 1.88
C GLU A 25 13.35 -13.56 1.36
N ALA A 26 12.92 -14.47 2.23
CA ALA A 26 12.41 -15.77 1.81
C ALA A 26 11.20 -15.64 0.88
N LYS A 27 10.23 -14.76 1.20
CA LYS A 27 9.08 -14.48 0.32
C LYS A 27 9.54 -13.95 -1.05
N ARG A 28 10.44 -12.96 -1.05
CA ARG A 28 11.01 -12.39 -2.29
C ARG A 28 11.65 -13.45 -3.17
N LEU A 29 12.38 -14.39 -2.59
CA LEU A 29 13.01 -15.51 -3.31
C LEU A 29 11.99 -16.50 -3.87
N MET A 30 10.88 -16.74 -3.17
CA MET A 30 9.78 -17.56 -3.67
C MET A 30 9.11 -16.90 -4.88
N ASP A 31 8.85 -15.60 -4.79
CA ASP A 31 8.18 -14.83 -5.86
C ASP A 31 9.05 -14.70 -7.12
N MET A 32 10.36 -14.49 -6.97
CA MET A 32 11.27 -14.27 -8.09
C MET A 32 11.73 -15.54 -8.82
N GLN A 33 11.75 -16.68 -8.14
CA GLN A 33 12.41 -17.90 -8.65
C GLN A 33 11.52 -19.15 -8.55
N GLU A 34 10.22 -19.00 -8.32
CA GLU A 34 9.26 -20.11 -8.10
C GLU A 34 9.79 -21.18 -7.12
N LEU A 35 10.53 -20.73 -6.09
CA LEU A 35 11.17 -21.65 -5.16
C LEU A 35 10.15 -22.22 -4.17
N THR A 36 10.37 -23.47 -3.78
CA THR A 36 9.65 -24.05 -2.64
C THR A 36 10.01 -23.31 -1.35
N VAL A 37 9.11 -23.33 -0.37
CA VAL A 37 9.35 -22.76 0.97
C VAL A 37 10.68 -23.25 1.55
N GLN A 38 10.99 -24.54 1.39
CA GLN A 38 12.24 -25.11 1.89
C GLN A 38 13.46 -24.41 1.27
N GLN A 39 13.53 -24.35 -0.06
CA GLN A 39 14.66 -23.73 -0.78
C GLN A 39 14.81 -22.25 -0.45
N ALA A 40 13.69 -21.53 -0.36
CA ALA A 40 13.71 -20.11 -0.02
C ALA A 40 14.18 -19.86 1.42
N THR A 41 13.71 -20.66 2.38
CA THR A 41 14.13 -20.53 3.79
C THR A 41 15.59 -20.90 4.01
N GLU A 42 16.12 -21.90 3.31
CA GLU A 42 17.55 -22.22 3.31
C GLU A 42 18.39 -21.08 2.73
N LYS A 43 18.01 -20.54 1.57
CA LYS A 43 18.71 -19.41 0.94
C LYS A 43 18.67 -18.13 1.80
N ALA A 44 17.54 -17.85 2.45
CA ALA A 44 17.38 -16.70 3.33
C ALA A 44 17.99 -16.90 4.73
N GLY A 45 18.48 -18.11 5.05
CA GLY A 45 19.09 -18.40 6.34
C GLY A 45 18.11 -18.36 7.53
N ILE A 46 16.87 -18.81 7.32
CA ILE A 46 15.81 -18.87 8.33
C ILE A 46 15.22 -20.27 8.44
N SER A 47 14.74 -20.65 9.63
CA SER A 47 14.02 -21.92 9.80
C SER A 47 12.61 -21.85 9.22
N ARG A 48 12.10 -22.99 8.72
CA ARG A 48 10.71 -23.12 8.26
C ARG A 48 9.68 -22.76 9.34
N SER A 49 9.93 -23.13 10.59
CA SER A 49 9.03 -22.80 11.71
C SER A 49 8.97 -21.29 11.96
N SER A 50 10.11 -20.59 11.88
CA SER A 50 10.14 -19.12 11.99
C SER A 50 9.45 -18.46 10.81
N PHE A 51 9.63 -18.99 9.59
CA PHE A 51 8.88 -18.52 8.43
C PHE A 51 7.36 -18.63 8.63
N TYR A 52 6.85 -19.81 8.96
CA TYR A 52 5.41 -20.00 9.17
C TYR A 52 4.84 -19.20 10.35
N LYS A 53 5.66 -18.92 11.37
CA LYS A 53 5.23 -18.12 12.52
C LYS A 53 4.96 -16.65 12.15
N TYR A 54 5.69 -16.10 11.19
CA TYR A 54 5.68 -14.66 10.90
C TYR A 54 5.21 -14.32 9.49
N LYS A 55 5.07 -15.30 8.58
CA LYS A 55 4.76 -15.05 7.16
C LYS A 55 3.49 -14.24 6.95
N ASP A 56 2.52 -14.27 7.85
CA ASP A 56 1.26 -13.53 7.66
C ASP A 56 1.27 -12.18 8.40
N ASP A 57 2.22 -11.98 9.32
CA ASP A 57 2.31 -10.79 10.18
C ASP A 57 3.29 -9.74 9.64
N ILE A 58 4.16 -10.12 8.69
CA ILE A 58 5.06 -9.19 8.02
C ILE A 58 4.88 -9.22 6.51
N LEU A 59 4.58 -8.03 5.98
CA LEU A 59 4.42 -7.78 4.56
C LEU A 59 5.44 -6.69 4.20
N PRO A 60 6.25 -6.89 3.14
CA PRO A 60 7.04 -5.79 2.61
C PRO A 60 6.09 -4.65 2.24
N PHE A 61 6.42 -3.45 2.69
CA PHE A 61 5.80 -2.25 2.15
C PHE A 61 6.42 -2.04 0.76
N HIS A 62 5.67 -2.38 -0.30
CA HIS A 62 6.17 -2.25 -1.66
C HIS A 62 6.13 -0.78 -2.07
N ASP A 63 7.31 -0.16 -2.08
CA ASP A 63 7.59 1.18 -2.62
C ASP A 63 7.67 1.18 -4.17
N ASN A 64 7.39 0.04 -4.82
CA ASN A 64 7.56 -0.15 -6.27
C ASN A 64 6.24 0.00 -7.03
N ALA A 65 5.65 1.18 -6.97
CA ALA A 65 4.48 1.57 -7.77
C ALA A 65 4.83 2.20 -9.11
N LYS A 66 5.77 1.58 -9.83
CA LYS A 66 6.14 1.96 -11.21
C LYS A 66 5.48 0.98 -12.17
N GLY A 67 4.64 1.48 -13.08
CA GLY A 67 3.95 0.68 -14.11
C GLY A 67 2.79 -0.18 -13.62
N LYS A 68 2.13 0.23 -12.53
CA LYS A 68 1.10 -0.58 -11.86
C LYS A 68 -0.14 0.22 -11.56
N THR A 69 -1.30 -0.45 -11.66
CA THR A 69 -2.56 0.10 -11.19
C THR A 69 -2.62 0.02 -9.68
N ILE A 70 -2.73 1.18 -9.01
CA ILE A 70 -2.96 1.29 -7.58
C ILE A 70 -4.43 1.57 -7.34
N THR A 71 -5.05 0.82 -6.45
CA THR A 71 -6.37 1.16 -5.92
C THR A 71 -6.23 1.58 -4.46
N PHE A 72 -6.72 2.77 -4.13
CA PHE A 72 -6.75 3.27 -2.76
C PHE A 72 -8.15 3.76 -2.38
N ILE A 73 -8.40 3.76 -1.08
CA ILE A 73 -9.56 4.37 -0.45
C ILE A 73 -9.11 5.64 0.28
N LEU A 74 -9.89 6.70 0.15
CA LEU A 74 -9.76 7.91 0.96
C LEU A 74 -11.08 8.29 1.62
N GLN A 75 -11.01 8.96 2.76
CA GLN A 75 -12.13 9.67 3.36
C GLN A 75 -11.76 11.14 3.46
N MET A 76 -12.65 12.01 3.00
CA MET A 76 -12.41 13.44 2.95
C MET A 76 -13.67 14.24 3.20
N ASP A 77 -13.52 15.50 3.61
CA ASP A 77 -14.63 16.43 3.78
C ASP A 77 -15.39 16.64 2.45
N ASP A 78 -16.72 16.69 2.54
CA ASP A 78 -17.60 17.05 1.42
C ASP A 78 -17.62 18.57 1.26
N GLU A 79 -16.49 19.11 0.79
CA GLU A 79 -16.31 20.54 0.53
C GLU A 79 -16.04 20.82 -0.95
N PRO A 80 -16.55 21.95 -1.48
CA PRO A 80 -16.30 22.34 -2.86
C PRO A 80 -14.80 22.41 -3.17
N GLY A 81 -14.36 21.64 -4.16
CA GLY A 81 -12.99 21.68 -4.69
C GLY A 81 -12.03 20.66 -4.10
N LEU A 82 -12.30 20.06 -2.94
CA LEU A 82 -11.36 19.13 -2.32
C LEU A 82 -11.12 17.88 -3.17
N LEU A 83 -12.16 17.34 -3.82
CA LEU A 83 -11.98 16.20 -4.73
C LEU A 83 -11.18 16.63 -5.97
N SER A 84 -11.48 17.81 -6.50
CA SER A 84 -10.75 18.36 -7.64
C SER A 84 -9.26 18.54 -7.34
N ASP A 85 -8.91 18.94 -6.11
CA ASP A 85 -7.53 19.03 -5.66
C ASP A 85 -6.85 17.66 -5.61
N VAL A 86 -7.52 16.63 -5.09
CA VAL A 86 -7.01 15.25 -5.10
C VAL A 86 -6.76 14.76 -6.53
N LEU A 87 -7.72 14.99 -7.44
CA LEU A 87 -7.57 14.61 -8.85
C LEU A 87 -6.45 15.38 -9.55
N LYS A 88 -6.23 16.64 -9.16
CA LYS A 88 -5.15 17.46 -9.69
C LYS A 88 -3.78 16.93 -9.28
N ILE A 89 -3.61 16.53 -8.02
CA ILE A 89 -2.37 15.89 -7.55
C ILE A 89 -2.11 14.62 -8.36
N ILE A 90 -3.11 13.76 -8.54
CA ILE A 90 -2.97 12.55 -9.37
C ILE A 90 -2.48 12.90 -10.79
N ALA A 91 -3.04 13.95 -11.40
CA ALA A 91 -2.63 14.41 -12.73
C ALA A 91 -1.21 15.00 -12.77
N GLU A 92 -0.78 15.71 -11.72
CA GLU A 92 0.58 16.27 -11.58
C GLU A 92 1.64 15.17 -11.53
N PHE A 93 1.32 14.03 -10.90
CA PHE A 93 2.15 12.82 -10.89
C PHE A 93 1.94 11.93 -12.12
N HIS A 94 1.27 12.44 -13.16
CA HIS A 94 1.01 11.74 -14.42
C HIS A 94 0.22 10.42 -14.24
N GLY A 95 -0.58 10.32 -13.18
CA GLY A 95 -1.48 9.21 -12.94
C GLY A 95 -2.68 9.24 -13.90
N ASN A 96 -2.95 8.11 -14.55
CA ASN A 96 -4.14 7.90 -15.35
C ASN A 96 -5.24 7.28 -14.49
N ILE A 97 -6.30 8.03 -14.23
CA ILE A 97 -7.41 7.55 -13.41
C ILE A 97 -8.25 6.56 -14.20
N LEU A 98 -8.34 5.32 -13.71
CA LEU A 98 -9.14 4.26 -14.33
C LEU A 98 -10.57 4.26 -13.81
N THR A 99 -10.74 4.40 -12.49
CA THR A 99 -12.06 4.45 -11.85
C THR A 99 -12.08 5.40 -10.67
N ILE A 100 -13.24 6.02 -10.46
CA ILE A 100 -13.56 6.78 -9.25
C ILE A 100 -14.92 6.29 -8.79
N HIS A 101 -14.99 5.85 -7.53
CA HIS A 101 -16.23 5.50 -6.88
C HIS A 101 -16.36 6.29 -5.57
N GLN A 102 -17.23 7.30 -5.56
CA GLN A 102 -17.55 8.09 -4.38
C GLN A 102 -18.90 7.66 -3.80
N THR A 103 -18.96 7.43 -2.50
CA THR A 103 -20.21 7.19 -1.79
C THR A 103 -20.90 8.50 -1.45
N ILE A 104 -22.22 8.45 -1.21
CA ILE A 104 -22.95 9.59 -0.65
C ILE A 104 -22.28 10.00 0.68
N PRO A 105 -21.96 11.29 0.88
CA PRO A 105 -21.34 11.76 2.11
C PRO A 105 -22.22 11.48 3.33
N LEU A 106 -21.60 11.05 4.42
CA LEU A 106 -22.26 10.86 5.72
C LEU A 106 -21.59 11.79 6.73
N ASN A 107 -22.40 12.62 7.40
CA ASN A 107 -21.93 13.62 8.36
C ASN A 107 -20.82 14.55 7.80
N GLY A 108 -20.95 14.95 6.53
CA GLY A 108 -20.00 15.84 5.88
C GLY A 108 -18.71 15.16 5.42
N VAL A 109 -18.61 13.83 5.47
CA VAL A 109 -17.44 13.08 5.00
C VAL A 109 -17.83 12.14 3.86
N ALA A 110 -17.15 12.27 2.73
CA ALA A 110 -17.24 11.37 1.59
C ALA A 110 -16.17 10.26 1.68
N SER A 111 -16.54 9.02 1.33
CA SER A 111 -15.57 7.94 1.11
C SER A 111 -15.41 7.74 -0.39
N LEU A 112 -14.17 7.65 -0.86
CA LEU A 112 -13.86 7.41 -2.26
C LEU A 112 -12.93 6.23 -2.41
N THR A 113 -13.16 5.42 -3.43
CA THR A 113 -12.21 4.43 -3.94
C THR A 113 -11.76 4.90 -5.32
N ILE A 114 -10.45 5.04 -5.52
CA ILE A 114 -9.86 5.49 -6.78
C ILE A 114 -8.84 4.45 -7.24
N SER A 115 -8.93 4.06 -8.51
CA SER A 115 -7.90 3.25 -9.18
C SER A 115 -7.12 4.14 -10.16
N VAL A 116 -5.81 4.17 -10.01
CA VAL A 116 -4.89 5.01 -10.80
C VAL A 116 -3.79 4.14 -11.37
N ASP A 117 -3.54 4.27 -12.67
CA ASP A 117 -2.38 3.71 -13.34
C ASP A 117 -1.24 4.76 -13.37
N ILE A 118 -0.03 4.39 -12.96
CA ILE A 118 1.09 5.32 -12.84
C ILE A 118 2.18 4.95 -13.84
N ALA A 119 2.49 5.88 -14.74
CA ALA A 119 3.49 5.70 -15.79
C ALA A 119 4.88 5.38 -15.22
N GLU A 120 5.54 4.36 -15.78
CA GLU A 120 6.83 3.81 -15.32
C GLU A 120 7.97 4.83 -15.25
N ASP A 121 7.92 5.88 -16.07
CA ASP A 121 9.04 6.80 -16.33
C ASP A 121 8.90 8.17 -15.65
N ARG A 122 7.76 8.49 -15.02
CA ARG A 122 7.40 9.89 -14.70
C ARG A 122 6.79 10.17 -13.33
N GLY A 123 6.28 9.17 -12.60
CA GLY A 123 5.60 9.39 -11.32
C GLY A 123 6.27 8.67 -10.15
N ASP A 124 6.52 9.38 -9.05
CA ASP A 124 6.76 8.77 -7.74
C ASP A 124 5.41 8.60 -7.04
N ALA A 125 4.89 7.38 -7.09
CA ALA A 125 3.61 7.04 -6.48
C ALA A 125 3.58 7.29 -4.97
N SER A 126 4.71 7.11 -4.29
CA SER A 126 4.82 7.30 -2.85
C SER A 126 4.76 8.78 -2.50
N GLU A 127 5.38 9.65 -3.30
CA GLU A 127 5.20 11.10 -3.18
C GLU A 127 3.76 11.54 -3.45
N MET A 128 3.13 11.02 -4.50
CA MET A 128 1.71 11.29 -4.81
C MET A 128 0.80 10.92 -3.63
N ILE A 129 0.99 9.74 -3.07
CA ILE A 129 0.23 9.24 -1.92
C ILE A 129 0.42 10.15 -0.71
N ASN A 130 1.67 10.49 -0.39
CA ASN A 130 1.99 11.38 0.73
C ASN A 130 1.36 12.76 0.55
N GLU A 131 1.35 13.30 -0.68
CA GLU A 131 0.77 14.60 -0.97
C GLU A 131 -0.75 14.58 -0.78
N ILE A 132 -1.44 13.56 -1.29
CA ILE A 132 -2.89 13.37 -1.08
C ILE A 132 -3.22 13.21 0.41
N GLU A 133 -2.50 12.35 1.13
CA GLU A 133 -2.74 12.10 2.56
C GLU A 133 -2.53 13.37 3.41
N SER A 134 -1.61 14.24 2.99
CA SER A 134 -1.32 15.49 3.70
C SER A 134 -2.31 16.63 3.41
N ARG A 135 -3.25 16.47 2.46
CA ARG A 135 -4.21 17.52 2.13
C ARG A 135 -5.16 17.78 3.30
N GLN A 136 -5.33 19.05 3.61
CA GLN A 136 -6.35 19.48 4.58
C GLN A 136 -7.73 18.99 4.13
N GLY A 137 -8.46 18.36 5.06
CA GLY A 137 -9.77 17.77 4.81
C GLY A 137 -9.71 16.31 4.36
N VAL A 138 -8.53 15.70 4.20
CA VAL A 138 -8.37 14.25 4.08
C VAL A 138 -8.16 13.66 5.48
N HIS A 139 -9.05 12.76 5.89
CA HIS A 139 -9.07 12.15 7.23
C HIS A 139 -8.49 10.75 7.26
N TYR A 140 -8.51 10.07 6.12
CA TYR A 140 -8.08 8.69 5.99
C TYR A 140 -7.59 8.41 4.58
N PHE A 141 -6.50 7.67 4.48
CA PHE A 141 -6.00 7.13 3.23
C PHE A 141 -5.52 5.70 3.45
N LYS A 142 -5.84 4.78 2.53
CA LYS A 142 -5.33 3.41 2.56
C LYS A 142 -5.26 2.82 1.16
N ILE A 143 -4.14 2.17 0.85
CA ILE A 143 -3.99 1.36 -0.35
C ILE A 143 -4.75 0.03 -0.16
N LEU A 144 -5.63 -0.31 -1.10
CA LEU A 144 -6.41 -1.55 -1.11
C LEU A 144 -5.73 -2.66 -1.89
N GLY A 145 -5.03 -2.32 -2.97
CA GLY A 145 -4.36 -3.30 -3.82
C GLY A 145 -3.53 -2.65 -4.91
N GLN A 146 -2.60 -3.44 -5.45
CA GLN A 146 -1.75 -3.08 -6.56
C GLN A 146 -1.78 -4.24 -7.57
N GLU A 147 -2.23 -3.96 -8.78
CA GLU A 147 -2.28 -4.96 -9.86
C GLU A 147 -1.08 -4.75 -10.78
N SER A 148 -0.39 -5.85 -11.11
CA SER A 148 0.83 -5.89 -11.94
C SER A 148 0.51 -6.34 -13.34
#